data_AF-A0A089K1H2-F1
#
_entry.id   AF-A0A089K1H2-F1
#
_cell.length_a   1.000
_cell.length_b   1.000
_cell.length_c   1.000
_cell.angle_alpha   90.00
_cell.angle_beta   90.00
_cell.angle_gamma   90.00
#
_symmetry.space_group_name_H-M   'P 1'
#
loop_
_entity.id
_entity.type
_entity.pdbx_description
1 polymer ?
#
loop_
_entity_poly.entity_id
_entity_poly.type
_entity_poly.pdbx_seq_one_letter_code
_entity_poly.pdbx_strand_id
1 'polypeptide(L)' 'MFYICYRGKRLYGPMSEAEALQEWFALAGTVKELYIIETDEHTGRIKRQIGPAARKKKK' A
#
# COMPACT_ATOMS: atom_id res chain seq x y z
N MET A 1 0.37 -7.29 8.78
CA MET A 1 -0.24 -5.94 8.87
C MET A 1 -0.25 -5.26 7.51
N PHE A 2 -1.36 -4.65 7.10
CA PHE A 2 -1.43 -3.90 5.84
C PHE A 2 -1.24 -2.39 6.09
N TYR A 3 -0.55 -1.74 5.17
CA TYR A 3 -0.34 -0.29 5.18
C TYR A 3 -0.66 0.28 3.80
N ILE A 4 -1.41 1.37 3.77
CA ILE A 4 -1.58 2.17 2.56
C ILE A 4 -0.41 3.13 2.47
N CYS A 5 0.25 3.12 1.33
CA CYS A 5 1.36 3.98 1.01
C CYS A 5 1.04 4.85 -0.20
N TYR A 6 1.60 6.04 -0.20
CA TYR A 6 1.55 6.97 -1.31
C TYR A 6 2.94 7.55 -1.53
N ARG A 7 3.43 7.45 -2.77
CA ARG A 7 4.67 8.11 -3.20
C ARG A 7 5.88 7.83 -2.28
N GLY A 8 5.99 6.60 -1.77
CA GLY A 8 7.07 6.16 -0.89
C GLY A 8 6.83 6.40 0.61
N LYS A 9 5.72 7.04 1.01
CA LYS A 9 5.36 7.28 2.41
C LYS A 9 4.21 6.36 2.84
N ARG A 10 4.25 5.88 4.09
CA ARG A 10 3.12 5.18 4.72
C ARG A 10 2.12 6.22 5.20
N LEU A 11 0.87 6.15 4.73
CA LEU A 11 -0.21 7.07 5.09
C LEU A 11 -1.11 6.48 6.18
N TYR A 12 -1.53 5.24 6.00
CA TYR A 12 -2.48 4.57 6.90
C TYR A 12 -2.01 3.17 7.27
N GLY A 13 -2.34 2.73 8.48
CA GLY A 13 -2.04 1.41 9.04
C GLY A 13 -1.34 1.47 10.41
N PRO A 14 -1.15 0.33 11.09
CA PRO A 14 -1.47 -1.03 10.62
C PRO A 14 -2.97 -1.34 10.65
N MET A 15 -3.49 -1.98 9.59
CA MET A 15 -4.89 -2.40 9.49
C MET A 15 -5.05 -3.77 8.81
N SER A 16 -6.28 -4.27 8.74
CA SER A 16 -6.61 -5.54 8.06
C SER A 16 -6.62 -5.41 6.54
N GLU A 17 -6.54 -6.53 5.83
CA GLU A 17 -6.61 -6.56 4.35
C GLU A 17 -7.88 -5.88 3.82
N ALA A 18 -9.03 -6.23 4.40
CA ALA A 18 -10.33 -5.70 4.00
C ALA A 18 -10.42 -4.17 4.18
N GLU A 19 -9.93 -3.65 5.29
CA GLU A 19 -9.91 -2.20 5.56
C GLU A 19 -9.00 -1.48 4.56
N ALA A 20 -7.79 -2.02 4.34
CA ALA A 20 -6.84 -1.44 3.40
C ALA A 20 -7.37 -1.43 1.97
N LEU A 21 -8.07 -2.50 1.54
CA LEU A 21 -8.70 -2.57 0.23
C LEU A 21 -9.87 -1.60 0.10
N GLN A 22 -10.71 -1.48 1.11
CA GLN A 22 -11.86 -0.56 1.10
C GLN A 22 -11.39 0.90 0.99
N GLU A 23 -10.44 1.30 1.83
CA GLU A 23 -9.83 2.64 1.80
C GLU A 23 -9.11 2.90 0.47
N TRP A 24 -8.32 1.93 -0.01
CA TRP A 24 -7.65 2.06 -1.29
C TRP A 24 -8.64 2.21 -2.45
N PHE A 25 -9.74 1.45 -2.45
CA PHE A 25 -10.77 1.54 -3.49
C PHE A 25 -11.48 2.90 -3.47
N ALA A 26 -11.80 3.42 -2.28
CA ALA A 26 -12.36 4.75 -2.11
C ALA A 26 -11.42 5.85 -2.64
N LEU A 27 -10.11 5.70 -2.43
CA LEU A 27 -9.11 6.69 -2.81
C LEU A 27 -8.57 6.53 -4.24
N ALA A 28 -8.63 5.33 -4.82
CA ALA A 28 -8.06 5.02 -6.13
C ALA A 28 -8.68 5.83 -7.28
N GLY A 29 -9.92 6.31 -7.10
CA GLY A 29 -10.58 7.22 -8.04
C GLY A 29 -10.07 8.66 -8.01
N THR A 30 -9.45 9.09 -6.90
CA THR A 30 -9.05 10.49 -6.67
C THR A 30 -7.53 10.68 -6.61
N VAL A 31 -6.81 9.71 -6.04
CA VAL A 31 -5.37 9.78 -5.79
C VAL A 31 -4.65 8.71 -6.60
N LYS A 32 -3.92 9.15 -7.63
CA LYS A 32 -3.06 8.28 -8.44
C LYS A 32 -1.88 7.79 -7.61
N GLU A 33 -1.31 6.62 -7.92
CA GLU A 33 -0.10 6.07 -7.26
C GLU A 33 -0.25 5.68 -5.77
N LEU A 34 -1.48 5.42 -5.30
CA LEU A 34 -1.72 4.72 -4.05
C LEU A 34 -1.46 3.23 -4.20
N TYR A 35 -0.75 2.64 -3.23
CA TYR A 35 -0.47 1.22 -3.17
C TYR A 35 -0.53 0.72 -1.73
N ILE A 36 -0.93 -0.54 -1.57
CA ILE A 36 -0.96 -1.20 -0.27
C ILE A 36 0.29 -2.08 -0.16
N ILE A 37 0.92 -2.12 1.01
CA ILE A 37 1.96 -3.09 1.35
C ILE A 37 1.48 -3.98 2.50
N GLU A 38 1.66 -5.28 2.34
CA GLU A 38 1.58 -6.24 3.42
C GLU A 38 2.96 -6.33 4.06
N THR A 39 3.01 -6.10 5.37
CA THR A 39 4.23 -6.17 6.17
C THR A 39 4.10 -7.29 7.19
N ASP A 40 5.16 -8.07 7.33
CA ASP A 40 5.30 -9.10 8.35
C ASP A 40 5.48 -8.46 9.73
N GLU A 41 4.70 -8.92 10.71
CA GLU A 41 4.66 -8.32 12.05
C GLU A 41 5.95 -8.57 12.85
N HIS A 42 6.61 -9.71 12.63
CA HIS A 42 7.83 -10.08 13.35
C HIS A 42 9.09 -9.45 12.74
N THR A 43 9.15 -9.35 11.42
CA THR A 43 10.38 -8.93 10.72
C THR A 43 10.32 -7.52 10.14
N GLY A 44 9.14 -6.90 10.09
CA GLY A 44 8.92 -5.60 9.44
C GLY A 44 9.17 -5.62 7.93
N ARG A 45 9.35 -6.81 7.32
CA ARG A 45 9.61 -6.97 5.90
C ARG A 45 8.32 -6.90 5.10
N ILE A 46 8.39 -6.31 3.92
CA ILE A 46 7.28 -6.28 2.98
C ILE A 46 7.14 -7.68 2.37
N LYS A 47 6.02 -8.34 2.65
CA LYS A 47 5.64 -9.64 2.08
C LYS A 47 5.01 -9.49 0.71
N ARG A 48 4.11 -8.52 0.56
CA ARG A 48 3.30 -8.32 -0.65
C ARG A 48 3.04 -6.85 -0.91
N GLN A 49 2.89 -6.49 -2.19
CA GLN A 49 2.42 -5.17 -2.60
C GLN A 49 1.19 -5.34 -3.50
N ILE A 50 0.15 -4.53 -3.26
CA ILE A 50 -1.10 -4.50 -4.02
C ILE A 50 -1.26 -3.07 -4.58
N GLY A 51 -1.64 -2.96 -5.85
CA GLY A 51 -1.74 -1.68 -6.56
C GLY A 51 -0.58 -1.44 -7.54
N PRO A 52 -0.53 -0.27 -8.20
CA PRO A 52 0.51 0.04 -9.17
C PRO A 52 1.88 -0.05 -8.49
N ALA A 53 2.64 -1.08 -8.87
CA ALA A 53 4.05 -1.17 -8.51
C ALA A 53 4.69 0.13 -8.98
N ALA A 54 5.35 0.84 -8.05
CA ALA A 54 6.11 2.05 -8.37
C ALA A 54 6.87 1.76 -9.65
N ARG A 55 6.47 2.43 -10.76
CA ARG A 55 7.09 2.20 -12.06
C ARG A 55 8.58 2.31 -11.82
N LYS A 56 9.31 1.19 -11.92
CA LYS A 56 10.77 1.25 -12.02
C LYS A 56 11.00 2.20 -13.17
N LYS A 57 11.45 3.43 -12.88
CA LYS A 57 11.99 4.31 -13.90
C LYS A 57 13.13 3.51 -14.50
N LYS A 58 12.88 2.86 -15.65
CA LYS A 58 13.95 2.42 -16.53
C LYS A 58 14.65 3.70 -16.94
N LYS A 59 15.83 3.90 -16.37
CA LYS A 59 16.76 4.95 -16.73
C LYS A 59 17.33 4.63 -18.10
#